data_AF-A0A4P9WKI4-F1
#
_entry.id   AF-A0A4P9WKI4-F1
#
_cell.length_a   1.000
_cell.length_b   1.000
_cell.length_c   1.000
_cell.angle_alpha   90.00
_cell.angle_beta   90.00
_cell.angle_gamma   90.00
#
_symmetry.space_group_name_H-M   'P 1'
#
loop_
_entity.id
_entity.type
_entity.pdbx_description
1 polymer ?
#
loop_
_entity_poly.entity_id
_entity_poly.type
_entity_poly.pdbx_seq_one_letter_code
_entity_poly.pdbx_strand_id
1 'polypeptide(L)' 'MTTITAHIAKLPLGVYPLFAFMGIAVGGAGFHIARIARGPDVVWAKSSNPHPWLAIEQNMTPKLYDPSGRFESWKRPLF' A
#
# COMPACT_ATOMS: atom_id res chain seq x y z
N MET A 1 31.30 -7.53 6.93
CA MET A 1 29.86 -7.24 6.71
C MET A 1 29.29 -8.26 5.70
N THR A 2 29.38 -9.58 5.97
CA THR A 2 29.00 -10.66 5.01
C THR A 2 28.53 -11.96 5.69
N THR A 3 28.46 -12.01 7.02
CA THR A 3 28.16 -13.26 7.77
C THR A 3 26.70 -13.72 7.62
N ILE A 4 25.76 -12.78 7.49
CA ILE A 4 24.32 -13.09 7.38
C ILE A 4 24.00 -13.74 6.02
N THR A 5 24.54 -13.19 4.92
CA THR A 5 24.31 -13.71 3.57
C THR A 5 24.84 -15.13 3.40
N ALA A 6 26.00 -15.43 4.00
CA ALA A 6 26.61 -16.77 3.98
C ALA A 6 25.83 -17.80 4.80
N HIS A 7 25.00 -17.37 5.76
CA HIS A 7 24.19 -18.25 6.60
C HIS A 7 22.86 -18.60 5.91
N ILE A 8 22.25 -17.63 5.22
CA ILE A 8 21.00 -17.84 4.47
C ILE A 8 21.21 -18.81 3.31
N ALA A 9 22.35 -18.74 2.61
CA ALA A 9 22.67 -19.64 1.49
C ALA A 9 22.84 -21.12 1.91
N LYS A 10 23.03 -21.39 3.20
CA LYS A 10 23.18 -22.75 3.75
C LYS A 10 21.85 -23.37 4.22
N LEU A 11 20.74 -22.64 4.10
CA LEU A 11 19.42 -23.16 4.45
C LEU A 11 18.96 -24.21 3.42
N PRO A 12 18.22 -25.25 3.85
CA PRO A 12 17.68 -26.24 2.94
C PRO A 12 16.72 -25.60 1.93
N LEU A 13 16.67 -26.14 0.71
CA LEU A 13 15.90 -25.57 -0.42
C LEU A 13 14.41 -25.32 -0.09
N GLY A 14 13.83 -26.11 0.81
CA GLY A 14 12.43 -25.97 1.24
C GLY A 14 12.12 -24.70 2.05
N VAL A 15 13.13 -23.99 2.54
CA VAL A 15 12.93 -22.81 3.42
C VAL A 15 12.81 -21.50 2.62
N TYR A 16 13.39 -21.43 1.42
CA TYR A 16 13.28 -20.26 0.53
C TYR A 16 11.84 -19.88 0.18
N PRO A 17 10.94 -20.80 -0.23
CA PRO A 17 9.56 -20.44 -0.53
C PRO A 17 8.81 -19.92 0.71
N LEU A 18 9.12 -20.43 1.91
CA LEU A 18 8.52 -19.96 3.16
C LEU A 18 8.85 -18.48 3.41
N PHE A 19 10.12 -18.09 3.28
CA PHE A 19 10.51 -16.69 3.42
C PHE A 19 9.91 -15.79 2.34
N ALA A 20 9.76 -16.30 1.11
CA ALA A 20 9.10 -15.56 0.03
C ALA A 20 7.62 -15.28 0.37
N PHE A 21 6.86 -16.29 0.79
CA PHE A 21 5.46 -16.10 1.18
C PHE A 21 5.31 -15.23 2.43
N MET A 22 6.21 -15.38 3.41
CA MET A 22 6.20 -14.52 4.60
C MET A 22 6.47 -13.05 4.24
N GLY A 23 7.45 -12.82 3.35
CA GLY A 23 7.74 -11.47 2.84
C GLY A 23 6.56 -10.87 2.10
N ILE A 24 5.88 -11.66 1.25
CA ILE A 24 4.66 -11.21 0.55
C ILE A 24 3.53 -10.94 1.54
N ALA A 25 3.36 -11.77 2.57
CA ALA A 25 2.31 -11.60 3.57
C ALA A 25 2.49 -10.31 4.37
N VAL A 26 3.68 -10.09 4.94
CA VAL A 26 3.99 -8.89 5.72
C VAL A 26 4.00 -7.64 4.82
N GLY A 27 4.58 -7.75 3.62
CA GLY A 27 4.59 -6.67 2.63
C GLY A 27 3.18 -6.30 2.16
N GLY A 28 2.34 -7.30 1.87
CA GLY A 28 0.95 -7.12 1.46
C GLY A 28 0.08 -6.53 2.56
N ALA A 29 0.24 -6.98 3.80
CA ALA A 29 -0.45 -6.41 4.97
C ALA A 29 -0.03 -4.95 5.19
N GLY A 30 1.27 -4.66 5.17
CA GLY A 30 1.79 -3.29 5.29
C GLY A 30 1.29 -2.37 4.18
N PHE A 31 1.30 -2.85 2.92
CA PHE A 31 0.76 -2.14 1.77
C PHE A 31 -0.73 -1.82 1.95
N HIS A 32 -1.53 -2.79 2.39
CA HIS A 32 -2.97 -2.62 2.53
C HIS A 32 -3.33 -1.62 3.63
N ILE A 33 -2.64 -1.67 4.78
CA ILE A 33 -2.81 -0.69 5.86
C ILE A 33 -2.44 0.70 5.37
N ALA A 34 -1.28 0.85 4.72
CA ALA A 34 -0.84 2.13 4.16
C ALA A 34 -1.83 2.68 3.12
N ARG A 35 -2.49 1.79 2.37
CA ARG A 35 -3.53 2.17 1.41
C ARG A 35 -4.80 2.67 2.10
N ILE A 36 -5.32 1.96 3.10
CA ILE A 36 -6.54 2.37 3.81
C ILE A 36 -6.31 3.65 4.61
N ALA A 37 -5.14 3.80 5.22
CA ALA A 37 -4.77 5.03 5.90
C ALA A 37 -4.81 6.26 4.97
N ARG A 38 -4.72 6.10 3.65
CA ARG A 38 -4.82 7.19 2.67
C ARG A 38 -6.20 7.27 1.99
N GLY A 39 -7.22 6.61 2.53
CA GLY A 39 -8.59 6.71 2.05
C GLY A 39 -9.22 8.09 2.29
N PRO A 40 -10.24 8.47 1.50
CA PRO A 40 -10.95 9.74 1.67
C PRO A 40 -11.78 9.82 2.95
N ASP A 41 -12.06 8.68 3.59
CA ASP A 41 -12.77 8.62 4.88
C ASP A 41 -11.86 8.96 6.07
N VAL A 42 -10.53 9.01 5.86
CA VAL A 42 -9.54 9.20 6.93
C VAL A 42 -9.02 10.63 6.93
N VAL A 43 -9.34 11.37 8.00
CA VAL A 43 -8.93 12.76 8.19
C VAL A 43 -7.64 12.84 9.00
N TRP A 44 -6.50 13.02 8.32
CA TRP A 44 -5.20 13.25 8.99
C TRP A 44 -4.93 14.73 9.29
N ALA A 45 -5.29 15.61 8.36
CA ALA A 45 -5.00 17.05 8.44
C ALA A 45 -6.30 17.83 8.64
N LYS A 46 -6.84 17.77 9.86
CA LYS A 46 -8.13 18.42 10.20
C LYS A 46 -8.12 19.94 9.97
N SER A 47 -6.94 20.58 10.04
CA SER A 47 -6.80 22.03 9.87
C SER A 47 -6.77 22.49 8.41
N SER A 48 -6.22 21.71 7.48
CA SER A 48 -6.06 22.12 6.07
C SER A 48 -7.13 21.51 5.17
N ASN A 49 -7.58 20.29 5.47
CA ASN A 49 -8.62 19.61 4.70
C ASN A 49 -9.49 18.75 5.64
N PRO A 50 -10.49 19.36 6.31
CA PRO A 50 -11.39 18.65 7.22
C PRO A 50 -12.33 17.66 6.53
N HIS A 51 -12.57 17.83 5.22
CA HIS A 51 -13.51 17.03 4.44
C HIS A 51 -12.86 16.47 3.16
N PRO A 52 -11.97 15.46 3.27
CA PRO A 52 -11.18 14.96 2.16
C PRO A 52 -11.99 14.40 0.98
N TRP A 53 -13.21 13.91 1.23
CA TRP A 53 -14.11 13.44 0.19
C TRP A 53 -14.58 14.55 -0.78
N LEU A 54 -14.57 15.82 -0.37
CA LEU A 54 -14.93 16.94 -1.26
C LEU A 54 -13.87 17.22 -2.32
N ALA A 55 -12.64 16.72 -2.13
CA ALA A 55 -11.55 16.87 -3.09
C ALA A 55 -11.56 15.82 -4.21
N ILE A 56 -12.58 14.96 -4.27
CA ILE A 56 -12.75 13.95 -5.31
C ILE A 56 -13.71 14.52 -6.36
N GLU A 57 -13.21 14.78 -7.56
CA GLU A 57 -14.02 15.20 -8.71
C GLU A 57 -14.75 14.01 -9.33
N GLN A 58 -15.82 14.28 -10.10
CA GLN A 58 -16.67 13.24 -10.70
C GLN A 58 -15.94 12.34 -11.71
N ASN A 59 -14.86 12.83 -12.32
CA ASN A 59 -13.99 12.08 -13.24
C ASN A 59 -12.93 11.26 -12.50
N MET A 60 -12.84 11.33 -11.17
CA MET A 60 -11.85 10.61 -10.38
C MET A 60 -12.47 9.49 -9.56
N THR A 61 -11.68 8.45 -9.31
CA THR A 61 -12.08 7.34 -8.46
C THR A 61 -11.07 7.13 -7.33
N PRO A 62 -11.54 7.01 -6.07
CA PRO A 62 -10.69 6.59 -4.97
C PRO A 62 -10.51 5.07 -4.94
N LYS A 63 -11.11 4.30 -5.86
CA LYS A 63 -10.93 2.84 -5.88
C LYS A 63 -9.52 2.49 -6.33
N LEU A 64 -9.02 1.35 -5.85
CA LEU A 64 -7.69 0.87 -6.26
C LEU A 64 -7.62 0.53 -7.75
N TYR A 65 -8.75 0.06 -8.30
CA TYR A 65 -8.85 -0.35 -9.69
C TYR A 65 -10.22 0.04 -10.24
N ASP A 66 -10.23 0.53 -11.48
CA ASP A 66 -11.42 0.80 -12.27
C ASP A 66 -11.44 -0.13 -13.49
N PRO A 67 -12.34 -1.13 -13.54
CA PRO A 67 -12.46 -2.00 -14.70
C PRO A 67 -12.99 -1.27 -15.94
N SER A 68 -13.63 -0.11 -15.77
CA SER A 68 -14.17 0.66 -16.90
C SER A 68 -13.14 1.57 -17.57
N GLY A 69 -12.01 1.85 -16.91
CA GLY A 69 -10.95 2.75 -17.41
C GLY A 69 -11.41 4.18 -17.69
N ARG A 70 -12.56 4.58 -17.14
CA ARG A 70 -13.18 5.89 -17.41
C ARG A 70 -12.77 6.94 -16.39
N PHE A 71 -12.25 6.50 -15.24
CA PHE A 71 -11.94 7.38 -14.13
C PHE A 71 -10.44 7.41 -13.88
N GLU A 72 -9.94 8.61 -13.58
CA GLU A 72 -8.57 8.78 -13.15
C GLU A 72 -8.39 8.34 -11.69
N SER A 73 -7.24 7.77 -11.36
CA SER A 73 -6.95 7.40 -9.98
C SER A 73 -6.76 8.67 -9.14
N TRP A 74 -7.64 8.88 -8.17
CA TRP A 74 -7.52 9.98 -7.23
C TRP A 74 -6.26 9.82 -6.37
N LYS A 75 -5.49 10.90 -6.23
CA LYS A 75 -4.33 10.98 -5.35
C LYS A 75 -4.58 12.03 -4.27
N ARG A 76 -4.36 11.64 -3.01
CA ARG A 76 -4.43 12.59 -1.91
C ARG A 76 -3.30 13.61 -2.05
N PRO A 77 -3.56 14.93 -1.90
CA PRO A 77 -2.49 15.90 -1.73
C PRO A 77 -1.66 15.51 -0.51
N LEU A 78 -0.34 15.52 -0.67
CA LEU A 78 0.57 15.42 0.48
C LEU A 78 0.38 16.67 1.34
N PHE A 79 0.55 16.49 2.65
CA PHE A 79 0.28 17.43 3.75
C PHE A 79 0.51 18.90 3.41
#